data_AF-M1JET2-F1
#
_entry.id   AF-M1JET2-F1
#
_cell.length_a   1.000
_cell.length_b   1.000
_cell.length_c   1.000
_cell.angle_alpha   90.00
_cell.angle_beta   90.00
_cell.angle_gamma   90.00
#
_symmetry.space_group_name_H-M   'P 1'
#
loop_
_entity.id
_entity.type
_entity.pdbx_description
1 polymer ?
#
loop_
_entity_poly.entity_id
_entity_poly.type
_entity_poly.pdbx_seq_one_letter_code
_entity_poly.pdbx_strand_id
1 'polypeptide(L)' 'MILIVLYTLRYDYSHGLDKLLEYGFVKYENAYSTSPWTLPSHISMFTGLYLTFHGVYEGYEIRSVTDYM' A
#
# COMPACT_ATOMS: atom_id res chain seq x y z
N MET A 1 7.53 18.33 -0.73
CA MET A 1 7.71 16.86 -0.76
C MET A 1 6.66 16.30 -1.71
N ILE A 2 7.05 15.43 -2.64
CA ILE A 2 6.14 14.80 -3.61
C ILE A 2 6.22 13.29 -3.38
N LEU A 3 5.07 12.64 -3.21
CA LEU A 3 4.93 11.19 -3.13
C LEU A 3 4.05 10.73 -4.29
N ILE A 4 4.57 9.81 -5.10
CA ILE A 4 3.84 9.20 -6.22
C ILE A 4 3.62 7.73 -5.88
N VAL A 5 2.36 7.30 -5.87
CA VAL A 5 1.98 5.91 -5.59
C VAL A 5 1.27 5.35 -6.83
N LEU A 6 1.79 4.24 -7.36
CA LEU A 6 1.19 3.53 -8.48
C LEU A 6 0.33 2.39 -7.95
N TYR A 7 -0.94 2.37 -8.33
CA TYR A 7 -1.86 1.33 -7.90
C TYR A 7 -1.62 0.02 -8.67
N THR A 8 -1.68 -1.12 -7.98
CA THR A 8 -1.58 -2.49 -8.56
C THR A 8 -0.29 -2.86 -9.28
N LEU A 9 0.77 -2.04 -9.20
CA LEU A 9 2.05 -2.39 -9.83
C LEU A 9 2.72 -3.55 -9.08
N ARG A 10 2.87 -4.69 -9.75
CA ARG A 10 3.61 -5.85 -9.22
C ARG A 10 5.11 -5.61 -9.35
N TYR A 11 5.88 -6.11 -8.37
CA TYR A 11 7.33 -5.93 -8.30
C TYR A 11 8.09 -6.35 -9.57
N ASP A 12 7.80 -7.52 -10.13
CA ASP A 12 8.43 -8.04 -11.36
C ASP A 12 7.99 -7.29 -12.65
N TYR A 13 6.89 -6.53 -12.58
CA TYR A 13 6.44 -5.64 -13.65
C TYR A 13 6.96 -4.20 -13.50
N SER A 14 7.77 -3.91 -12.49
CA SER A 14 8.30 -2.54 -12.23
C SER A 14 9.47 -2.13 -13.13
N HIS A 15 10.03 -3.04 -13.94
CA HIS A 15 11.22 -2.82 -14.77
C HIS A 15 11.11 -1.61 -15.72
N GLY A 16 9.89 -1.22 -16.14
CA GLY A 16 9.68 0.00 -16.94
C GLY A 16 10.11 1.29 -16.24
N LEU A 17 10.21 1.27 -14.91
CA LEU A 17 10.66 2.39 -14.08
C LEU A 17 12.18 2.42 -13.87
N ASP A 18 12.93 1.40 -14.29
CA ASP A 18 14.39 1.36 -14.12
C ASP A 18 15.09 2.51 -14.85
N LYS A 19 14.44 3.12 -15.85
CA LYS A 19 14.91 4.37 -16.48
C LYS A 19 15.10 5.52 -15.48
N LEU A 20 14.40 5.52 -14.36
CA LEU A 20 14.57 6.51 -13.30
C LEU A 20 15.97 6.46 -12.67
N LEU A 21 16.63 5.31 -12.71
CA LEU A 21 17.99 5.15 -12.19
C LEU A 21 18.99 6.07 -12.90
N GLU A 22 18.78 6.35 -14.20
CA GLU A 22 19.60 7.28 -14.99
C GLU A 22 19.51 8.73 -14.48
N TYR A 23 18.42 9.07 -13.79
CA TYR A 23 18.20 10.39 -13.17
C TYR A 23 18.69 10.46 -11.71
N GLY A 24 19.40 9.43 -11.23
CA GLY A 24 19.96 9.37 -9.87
C GLY A 24 19.01 8.85 -8.80
N PHE A 25 17.88 8.24 -9.19
CA PHE A 25 17.00 7.55 -8.25
C PHE A 25 17.67 6.28 -7.71
N VAL A 26 17.24 5.86 -6.51
CA VAL A 26 17.70 4.61 -5.88
C VAL A 26 16.55 3.61 -5.88
N LYS A 27 16.82 2.41 -6.39
CA LYS A 27 15.89 1.28 -6.34
C LYS A 27 16.11 0.46 -5.07
N TYR A 28 15.01 0.14 -4.38
CA TYR A 28 15.00 -0.74 -3.22
C TYR A 28 14.41 -2.09 -3.62
N GLU A 29 15.23 -3.15 -3.64
CA GLU A 29 14.81 -4.49 -4.10
C GLU A 29 13.83 -5.19 -3.13
N ASN A 30 13.95 -4.92 -1.83
CA ASN A 30 13.18 -5.61 -0.77
C ASN A 30 12.19 -4.66 -0.07
N ALA A 31 11.44 -3.88 -0.84
CA ALA A 31 10.40 -2.99 -0.32
C ALA A 31 9.06 -3.75 -0.21
N TYR A 32 8.62 -4.05 1.02
CA TYR A 32 7.38 -4.79 1.29
C TYR A 32 6.26 -3.88 1.77
N SER A 33 5.04 -4.12 1.28
CA SER A 33 3.83 -3.48 1.82
C SER A 33 3.46 -4.09 3.17
N THR A 34 2.96 -3.28 4.11
CA THR A 34 2.46 -3.73 5.42
C THR A 34 1.16 -4.55 5.30
N SER A 35 0.45 -4.40 4.18
CA SER A 35 -0.79 -5.12 3.87
C SER A 35 -0.91 -5.37 2.36
N PRO A 36 -1.52 -6.48 1.94
CA PRO A 36 -1.79 -6.73 0.52
C PRO A 36 -2.89 -5.82 -0.06
N TRP A 37 -3.66 -5.11 0.78
CA TRP A 37 -4.83 -4.33 0.35
C TRP A 37 -4.56 -2.82 0.29
N THR A 38 -5.24 -2.15 -0.63
CA THR A 38 -5.02 -0.73 -0.96
C THR A 38 -5.14 0.15 0.26
N LEU A 39 -6.30 0.14 0.92
CA LEU A 39 -6.60 1.05 2.02
C LEU A 39 -5.63 0.88 3.21
N PRO A 40 -5.48 -0.32 3.82
CA PRO A 40 -4.54 -0.50 4.92
C PRO A 40 -3.09 -0.17 4.55
N SER A 41 -2.63 -0.51 3.33
CA SER A 41 -1.28 -0.18 2.86
C SER A 41 -1.04 1.34 2.81
N HIS A 42 -1.99 2.12 2.27
CA HIS A 42 -1.88 3.58 2.23
C HIS A 42 -1.89 4.19 3.63
N ILE A 43 -2.76 3.73 4.53
CA ILE A 43 -2.81 4.24 5.90
C ILE A 43 -1.50 3.98 6.64
N SER A 44 -0.91 2.79 6.50
CA SER A 44 0.42 2.51 7.03
C SER A 44 1.49 3.45 6.45
N MET A 45 1.47 3.70 5.13
CA MET A 45 2.44 4.58 4.47
C MET A 45 2.36 6.03 4.97
N PHE A 46 1.16 6.54 5.22
CA PHE A 46 0.97 7.92 5.70
C PHE A 46 1.20 8.09 7.20
N THR A 47 0.95 7.06 8.00
CA THR A 47 1.06 7.14 9.46
C THR A 47 2.40 6.63 9.99
N GLY A 48 3.11 5.79 9.23
CA GLY A 48 4.28 5.05 9.70
C GLY A 48 3.94 3.95 10.72
N LEU A 49 2.66 3.66 10.93
CA LEU A 49 2.18 2.66 11.87
C LEU A 49 1.84 1.34 11.18
N TYR A 50 1.98 0.24 11.89
CA TYR A 50 1.46 -1.06 11.43
C TYR A 50 -0.08 -1.12 11.55
N LEU A 51 -0.70 -2.07 10.85
CA LEU A 51 -2.16 -2.26 10.82
C LEU A 51 -2.75 -2.36 12.23
N THR A 52 -2.10 -3.14 13.09
CA THR A 52 -2.50 -3.34 14.49
C THR A 52 -2.54 -2.04 15.29
N PHE A 53 -1.74 -1.04 14.92
CA PHE A 53 -1.68 0.24 15.62
C PHE A 53 -2.62 1.29 15.04
N HIS A 54 -2.82 1.33 13.72
CA HIS A 54 -3.74 2.31 13.10
C HIS A 54 -5.18 1.80 12.96
N GLY A 55 -5.45 0.51 13.19
CA GLY A 55 -6.80 -0.06 13.30
C GLY A 55 -7.60 -0.18 12.00
N VAL A 56 -6.99 0.12 10.85
CA VAL A 56 -7.63 -0.04 9.54
C VAL A 56 -7.22 -1.39 8.97
N TYR A 57 -8.20 -2.28 8.87
CA TYR A 57 -8.02 -3.64 8.34
C TYR A 57 -8.69 -3.78 6.98
N GLU A 58 -8.46 -4.92 6.33
CA GLU A 58 -9.24 -5.32 5.17
C GLU A 58 -10.71 -5.51 5.59
N GLY A 59 -11.59 -4.69 5.03
CA GLY A 59 -13.01 -4.71 5.38
C GLY A 59 -13.74 -5.83 4.66
N TYR A 60 -14.02 -6.92 5.36
CA TYR A 60 -15.25 -7.67 5.15
C TYR A 60 -16.26 -7.18 6.17
N GLU A 61 -17.04 -6.15 5.84
CA GLU A 61 -18.27 -5.92 6.60
C GLU A 61 -19.24 -7.05 6.22
N ILE A 62 -19.26 -8.13 7.01
CA ILE A 62 -20.47 -8.94 7.11
C ILE A 62 -21.43 -8.11 7.95
N ARG A 63 -22.12 -7.16 7.30
CA ARG A 63 -23.30 -6.54 7.93
C ARG A 63 -24.29 -7.65 8.20
N SER A 64 -24.50 -7.95 9.47
CA SER A 64 -25.58 -8.85 9.84
C SER A 64 -26.89 -8.20 9.40
N VAL A 65 -27.81 -8.98 8.82
CA VAL A 65 -29.14 -8.47 8.40
C VAL A 65 -29.91 -7.86 9.60
N THR A 66 -29.44 -8.11 10.82
CA THR A 66 -29.97 -7.60 12.09
C THR A 66 -29.64 -6.14 12.37
N ASP A 67 -28.66 -5.51 11.70
CA ASP A 67 -28.29 -4.10 11.93
C ASP A 67 -29.29 -3.08 11.34
N TYR A 68 -30.36 -3.56 10.69
CA TYR A 68 -31.46 -2.75 10.15
C TYR A 68 -32.82 -3.02 10.83
N MET A 69 -32.85 -3.76 11.95
CA MET A 69 -34.06 -3.99 12.76
C MET A 69 -34.01 -3.23 14.08
#